data_AF-A0A9W7BT23-F1
#
_entry.id   AF-A0A9W7BT23-F1
#
_cell.length_a   1.000
_cell.length_b   1.000
_cell.length_c   1.000
_cell.angle_alpha   90.00
_cell.angle_beta   90.00
_cell.angle_gamma   90.00
#
_symmetry.space_group_name_H-M   'P 1'
#
loop_
_entity.id
_entity.type
_entity.pdbx_description
1 polymer ?
#
loop_
_entity_poly.entity_id
_entity_poly.type
_entity_poly.pdbx_seq_one_letter_code
_entity_poly.pdbx_strand_id
1 'polypeptide(L)'
;LENMFNMFRKVAAKERIVGFYSSGPKIKANDLKINELLGRFCKEPVFVIIDVRPNQEELPTTAYKAIEEVESEGKEIKKTFKHLPSTVGALEAEEVGVEHLLRDINDPTVSTVANRIKSKIDGLAALKEKLTEMKTYLEAVLEGKLPVNQQIMYNLQSIFNLLPNLNVSSLVTAMMVKTNDMHVVIYLSSLIRSVIALHDLVTNRIEYNAEEGGEEKKEDKKGEKKEEKRVMVKRGKKDEASAKK
;
A
#
# COMPACT_ATOMS: atom_id res chain seq x y z
N LEU A 1 19.07 -32.88 0.18
CA LEU A 1 17.71 -32.55 -0.29
C LEU A 1 16.71 -33.64 0.09
N GLU A 2 16.96 -34.91 -0.28
CA GLU A 2 16.02 -36.03 -0.10
C GLU A 2 15.58 -36.28 1.35
N ASN A 3 16.51 -36.28 2.32
CA ASN A 3 16.18 -36.53 3.72
C ASN A 3 15.24 -35.45 4.30
N MET A 4 15.54 -34.16 4.06
CA MET A 4 14.70 -33.06 4.52
C MET A 4 13.35 -33.05 3.80
N PHE A 5 13.32 -33.31 2.49
CA PHE A 5 12.07 -33.40 1.74
C PHE A 5 11.15 -34.50 2.30
N ASN A 6 11.72 -35.66 2.66
CA ASN A 6 10.98 -36.74 3.29
C ASN A 6 10.45 -36.35 4.69
N MET A 7 11.15 -35.51 5.43
CA MET A 7 10.65 -34.96 6.71
C MET A 7 9.50 -33.97 6.49
N PHE A 8 9.63 -33.01 5.57
CA PHE A 8 8.57 -32.06 5.24
C PHE A 8 7.31 -32.75 4.75
N ARG A 9 7.44 -33.79 3.92
CA ARG A 9 6.31 -34.57 3.43
C ARG A 9 5.54 -35.30 4.53
N LYS A 10 6.18 -35.61 5.67
CA LYS A 10 5.50 -36.19 6.84
C LYS A 10 4.62 -35.17 7.57
N VAL A 11 4.99 -33.89 7.54
CA VAL A 11 4.24 -32.80 8.18
C VAL A 11 3.14 -32.30 7.24
N ALA A 12 3.48 -32.04 5.99
CA ALA A 12 2.58 -31.52 4.97
C ALA A 12 2.72 -32.30 3.66
N ALA A 13 1.80 -33.24 3.42
CA ALA A 13 1.84 -34.12 2.25
C ALA A 13 1.58 -33.39 0.91
N LYS A 14 1.02 -32.18 0.95
CA LYS A 14 0.70 -31.36 -0.24
C LYS A 14 1.90 -30.56 -0.75
N GLU A 15 2.93 -30.36 0.06
CA GLU A 15 4.10 -29.57 -0.32
C GLU A 15 5.03 -30.34 -1.26
N ARG A 16 5.55 -29.64 -2.28
CA ARG A 16 6.45 -30.18 -3.30
C ARG A 16 7.57 -29.19 -3.57
N ILE A 17 8.71 -29.71 -4.01
CA ILE A 17 9.84 -28.87 -4.44
C ILE A 17 9.47 -28.21 -5.76
N VAL A 18 9.42 -26.89 -5.78
CA VAL A 18 9.07 -26.07 -6.96
C VAL A 18 10.26 -25.35 -7.57
N GLY A 19 11.39 -25.27 -6.86
CA GLY A 19 12.54 -24.50 -7.31
C GLY A 19 13.55 -24.26 -6.19
N PHE A 20 14.34 -23.20 -6.37
CA PHE A 20 15.35 -22.77 -5.39
C PHE A 20 15.46 -21.24 -5.39
N TYR A 21 16.01 -20.71 -4.30
CA TYR A 21 16.24 -19.28 -4.16
C TYR A 21 17.70 -18.97 -3.84
N SER A 22 18.12 -17.75 -4.16
CA SER A 22 19.42 -17.20 -3.80
C SER A 22 19.24 -15.84 -3.16
N SER A 23 19.99 -15.56 -2.10
CA SER A 23 20.01 -14.26 -1.41
C SER A 23 20.97 -13.25 -2.06
N GLY A 24 21.54 -13.58 -3.22
CA GLY A 24 22.52 -12.76 -3.93
C GLY A 24 21.85 -11.79 -4.92
N PRO A 25 22.32 -10.54 -5.04
CA PRO A 25 21.61 -9.50 -5.80
C PRO A 25 21.66 -9.66 -7.34
N LYS A 26 22.52 -10.54 -7.85
CA LYS A 26 22.70 -10.77 -9.30
C LYS A 26 22.87 -12.25 -9.57
N ILE A 27 22.38 -12.66 -10.75
CA ILE A 27 22.54 -14.01 -11.28
C ILE A 27 24.04 -14.29 -11.49
N LYS A 28 24.48 -15.48 -11.08
CA LYS A 28 25.84 -15.99 -11.27
C LYS A 28 25.82 -17.15 -12.27
N ALA A 29 26.94 -17.37 -12.97
CA ALA A 29 27.09 -18.49 -13.89
C ALA A 29 26.91 -19.87 -13.22
N ASN A 30 27.20 -19.97 -11.91
CA ASN A 30 26.99 -21.20 -11.15
C ASN A 30 25.51 -21.53 -10.91
N ASP A 31 24.61 -20.54 -10.96
CA ASP A 31 23.18 -20.74 -10.72
C ASP A 31 22.55 -21.61 -11.82
N LEU A 32 23.09 -21.54 -13.04
CA LEU A 32 22.70 -22.40 -14.15
C LEU A 32 22.99 -23.88 -13.86
N LYS A 33 24.17 -24.17 -13.29
CA LYS A 33 24.58 -25.52 -12.90
C LYS A 33 23.72 -26.06 -11.76
N ILE A 34 23.38 -25.19 -10.79
CA ILE A 34 22.48 -25.55 -9.69
C ILE A 34 21.08 -25.90 -10.23
N ASN A 35 20.59 -25.12 -11.18
CA ASN A 35 19.30 -25.36 -11.83
C ASN A 35 19.24 -26.74 -12.52
N GLU A 36 20.32 -27.15 -13.19
CA GLU A 36 20.41 -28.48 -13.82
C GLU A 36 20.42 -29.63 -12.79
N LEU A 37 21.10 -29.45 -11.65
CA LEU A 37 21.09 -30.43 -10.56
C LEU A 37 19.69 -30.61 -9.98
N LEU A 38 18.93 -29.51 -9.86
CA LEU A 38 17.54 -29.52 -9.40
C LEU A 38 16.56 -30.10 -10.42
N GLY A 39 16.94 -30.16 -11.70
CA GLY A 39 16.18 -30.84 -12.76
C GLY A 39 15.89 -32.31 -12.47
N ARG A 40 16.67 -32.96 -11.60
CA ARG A 40 16.43 -34.35 -11.13
C ARG A 40 15.22 -34.47 -10.20
N PHE A 41 14.90 -33.39 -9.49
CA PHE A 41 13.84 -33.37 -8.47
C PHE A 41 12.57 -32.67 -8.96
N CYS A 42 12.71 -31.65 -9.82
CA CYS A 42 11.60 -30.91 -10.41
C CYS A 42 11.80 -30.79 -11.93
N LYS A 43 10.75 -31.05 -12.71
CA LYS A 43 10.81 -30.93 -14.18
C LYS A 43 11.05 -29.49 -14.65
N GLU A 44 10.49 -28.52 -13.93
CA GLU A 44 10.58 -27.10 -14.26
C GLU A 44 10.88 -26.28 -13.00
N PRO A 45 12.15 -26.27 -12.54
CA PRO A 45 12.54 -25.48 -11.38
C PRO A 45 12.46 -23.98 -11.69
N VAL A 46 11.86 -23.22 -10.76
CA VAL A 46 11.89 -21.76 -10.78
C VAL A 46 13.04 -21.27 -9.90
N PHE A 47 13.82 -20.32 -10.41
CA PHE A 47 14.89 -19.67 -9.67
C PHE A 47 14.40 -18.30 -9.17
N VAL A 48 14.48 -18.06 -7.86
CA VAL A 48 14.07 -16.78 -7.27
C VAL A 48 15.26 -16.11 -6.60
N ILE A 49 15.53 -14.86 -6.97
CA ILE A 49 16.47 -14.02 -6.24
C ILE A 49 15.70 -13.20 -5.22
N ILE A 50 16.16 -13.26 -3.97
CA ILE A 50 15.64 -12.46 -2.86
C ILE A 50 16.74 -11.48 -2.47
N ASP A 51 16.55 -10.19 -2.75
CA ASP A 51 17.47 -9.16 -2.28
C ASP A 51 17.19 -8.85 -0.80
N VAL A 52 18.19 -9.04 0.05
CA VAL A 52 18.09 -8.85 1.50
C VAL A 52 18.48 -7.42 1.91
N ARG A 53 18.83 -6.57 0.94
CA ARG A 53 19.27 -5.19 1.22
C ARG A 53 18.04 -4.30 1.46
N PRO A 54 18.02 -3.50 2.54
CA PRO A 54 16.85 -2.70 2.92
C PRO A 54 16.63 -1.45 2.03
N ASN A 55 17.46 -1.24 1.00
CA ASN A 55 17.52 0.01 0.26
C ASN A 55 16.73 -0.02 -1.07
N GLN A 56 15.90 -1.04 -1.31
CA GLN A 56 15.07 -1.11 -2.50
C GLN A 56 13.59 -0.93 -2.16
N GLU A 57 12.96 0.06 -2.80
CA GLU A 57 11.51 0.28 -2.75
C GLU A 57 10.74 -0.70 -3.67
N GLU A 58 11.44 -1.32 -4.62
CA GLU A 58 10.87 -2.35 -5.49
C GLU A 58 10.68 -3.68 -4.75
N LEU A 59 9.82 -4.54 -5.32
CA LEU A 59 9.62 -5.90 -4.82
C LEU A 59 10.99 -6.61 -4.72
N PRO A 60 11.44 -7.06 -3.54
CA PRO A 60 12.78 -7.64 -3.37
C PRO A 60 12.92 -9.03 -3.99
N THR A 61 11.89 -9.52 -4.68
CA THR A 61 11.81 -10.86 -5.24
C THR A 61 11.74 -10.80 -6.76
N THR A 62 12.75 -11.37 -7.42
CA THR A 62 12.78 -11.52 -8.88
C THR A 62 12.80 -13.00 -9.23
N ALA A 63 11.88 -13.43 -10.09
CA ALA A 63 11.77 -14.82 -10.53
C ALA A 63 12.37 -14.99 -11.93
N TYR A 64 12.98 -16.16 -12.15
CA TYR A 64 13.62 -16.53 -13.40
C TYR A 64 13.34 -17.99 -13.75
N LYS A 65 13.24 -18.27 -15.04
CA LYS A 65 13.14 -19.62 -15.60
C LYS A 65 14.29 -19.86 -16.55
N ALA A 66 14.91 -21.03 -16.46
CA ALA A 66 15.92 -21.44 -17.43
C ALA A 66 15.23 -21.84 -18.74
N ILE A 67 15.59 -21.19 -19.83
CA ILE A 67 15.10 -21.48 -21.19
C ILE A 67 16.31 -21.70 -22.08
N GLU A 68 16.22 -22.68 -22.96
CA GLU A 68 17.18 -22.91 -24.03
C GLU A 68 16.83 -21.95 -25.18
N GLU A 69 17.65 -20.92 -25.36
CA GLU A 69 17.52 -20.01 -26.50
C GLU A 69 18.53 -20.41 -27.57
N VAL A 70 18.05 -20.50 -28.81
CA VAL A 70 18.89 -20.65 -30.00
C VAL A 70 19.34 -19.26 -30.37
N GLU A 71 20.64 -19.00 -30.28
CA GLU A 71 21.21 -17.72 -30.69
C GLU A 71 20.93 -17.49 -32.19
N SER A 72 20.52 -16.28 -32.57
CA SER A 72 20.09 -15.92 -33.94
C SER A 72 21.17 -16.16 -35.01
N GLU A 73 22.44 -16.32 -34.60
CA GLU A 73 23.57 -16.70 -35.45
C GLU A 73 23.75 -18.22 -35.63
N GLY A 74 22.81 -19.03 -35.13
CA GLY A 74 22.62 -20.43 -35.52
C GLY A 74 23.69 -21.43 -35.07
N LYS A 75 24.60 -21.06 -34.15
CA LYS A 75 25.74 -21.93 -33.80
C LYS A 75 25.75 -22.53 -32.39
N GLU A 76 25.04 -21.99 -31.40
CA GLU A 76 25.03 -22.58 -30.05
C GLU A 76 23.66 -22.46 -29.36
N ILE A 77 23.20 -23.56 -28.75
CA ILE A 77 22.06 -23.57 -27.83
C ILE A 77 22.62 -23.15 -26.47
N LYS A 78 22.28 -21.93 -26.02
CA LYS A 78 22.67 -21.44 -24.69
C LYS A 78 21.45 -21.43 -23.78
N LYS A 79 21.61 -22.02 -22.59
CA LYS A 79 20.60 -21.89 -21.53
C LYS A 79 20.76 -20.54 -20.87
N THR A 80 19.72 -19.71 -20.94
CA THR A 80 19.66 -18.39 -20.32
C THR A 80 18.51 -18.33 -19.33
N PHE A 81 18.63 -17.47 -18.33
CA PHE A 81 17.54 -17.20 -17.40
C PHE A 81 16.66 -16.09 -17.95
N LYS A 82 15.40 -16.40 -18.22
CA LYS A 82 14.39 -15.42 -18.59
C LYS A 82 13.61 -14.99 -17.35
N HIS A 83 13.44 -13.69 -17.19
CA HIS A 83 12.64 -13.14 -16.10
C HIS A 83 11.17 -13.56 -16.20
N LEU A 84 10.58 -13.93 -15.08
CA LEU A 84 9.16 -14.19 -14.92
C LEU A 84 8.54 -13.09 -14.05
N PRO A 85 7.34 -12.58 -14.39
CA PRO A 85 6.65 -11.63 -13.55
C PRO A 85 6.36 -12.24 -12.18
N SER A 86 6.82 -11.58 -11.12
CA SER A 86 6.65 -12.00 -9.73
C SER A 86 5.72 -11.03 -8.99
N THR A 87 4.89 -11.59 -8.12
CA THR A 87 4.09 -10.84 -7.14
C THR A 87 4.14 -11.59 -5.82
N VAL A 88 4.16 -10.86 -4.71
CA VAL A 88 4.08 -11.46 -3.37
C VAL A 88 2.61 -11.52 -2.98
N GLY A 89 2.10 -12.73 -2.76
CA GLY A 89 0.81 -12.97 -2.14
C GLY A 89 0.99 -13.47 -0.70
N ALA A 90 -0.08 -13.43 0.08
CA ALA A 90 -0.13 -13.97 1.44
C ALA A 90 -1.37 -14.85 1.61
N LEU A 91 -1.29 -15.83 2.51
CA LEU A 91 -2.46 -16.57 3.00
C LEU A 91 -3.15 -15.78 4.13
N GLU A 92 -4.42 -16.06 4.41
CA GLU A 92 -5.19 -15.36 5.46
C GLU A 92 -4.49 -15.40 6.83
N ALA A 93 -3.94 -16.56 7.21
CA ALA A 93 -3.20 -16.70 8.46
C ALA A 93 -1.90 -15.88 8.49
N GLU A 94 -1.25 -15.70 7.34
CA GLU A 94 -0.03 -14.91 7.21
C GLU A 94 -0.35 -13.41 7.20
N GLU A 95 -1.42 -13.01 6.53
CA GLU A 95 -1.89 -11.62 6.46
C GLU A 95 -2.16 -11.07 7.86
N VAL A 96 -2.93 -11.80 8.68
CA VAL A 96 -3.20 -11.42 10.08
C VAL A 96 -1.91 -11.35 10.90
N GLY A 97 -0.97 -12.27 10.67
CA GLY A 97 0.32 -12.28 11.35
C GLY A 97 1.18 -11.05 11.00
N VAL A 98 1.25 -10.71 9.71
CA VAL A 98 2.00 -9.56 9.22
C VAL A 98 1.36 -8.25 9.67
N GLU A 99 0.02 -8.13 9.58
CA GLU A 99 -0.71 -6.96 10.06
C GLU A 99 -0.45 -6.72 11.55
N HIS A 100 -0.45 -7.79 12.36
CA HIS A 100 -0.13 -7.68 13.77
C HIS A 100 1.29 -7.17 14.03
N LEU A 101 2.28 -7.64 13.27
CA LEU A 101 3.68 -7.20 13.39
C LEU A 101 3.88 -5.75 12.92
N LEU A 102 3.07 -5.30 11.96
CA LEU A 102 3.19 -3.97 11.35
C LEU A 102 2.31 -2.91 12.03
N ARG A 103 1.59 -3.24 13.11
CA ARG A 103 0.70 -2.30 13.81
C ARG A 103 1.40 -1.02 14.28
N ASP A 104 2.68 -1.10 14.61
CA ASP A 104 3.47 0.04 15.08
C ASP A 104 4.03 0.91 13.93
N ILE A 105 4.05 0.39 12.71
CA ILE A 105 4.64 1.05 11.53
C ILE A 105 3.55 1.57 10.59
N ASN A 106 2.49 0.78 10.39
CA ASN A 106 1.36 1.17 9.57
C ASN A 106 0.38 1.98 10.42
N ASP A 107 0.32 3.28 10.15
CA ASP A 107 -0.69 4.15 10.72
C ASP A 107 -2.00 4.02 9.89
N PRO A 108 -3.05 3.36 10.42
CA PRO A 108 -4.32 3.20 9.71
C PRO A 108 -5.07 4.53 9.54
N THR A 109 -4.60 5.61 10.16
CA THR A 109 -5.18 6.95 10.02
C THR A 109 -4.68 7.71 8.78
N VAL A 110 -3.70 7.17 8.05
CA VAL A 110 -3.19 7.80 6.82
C VAL A 110 -4.31 7.85 5.78
N SER A 111 -4.73 9.08 5.47
CA SER A 111 -5.78 9.37 4.50
C SER A 111 -5.56 8.65 3.17
N THR A 112 -6.64 8.11 2.60
CA THR A 112 -6.64 7.42 1.29
C THR A 112 -6.06 8.29 0.17
N VAL A 113 -6.16 9.62 0.28
CA VAL A 113 -5.59 10.57 -0.68
C VAL A 113 -4.07 10.64 -0.55
N ALA A 114 -3.54 10.70 0.67
CA ALA A 114 -2.10 10.74 0.92
C ALA A 114 -1.41 9.47 0.39
N ASN A 115 -2.00 8.30 0.64
CA ASN A 115 -1.51 7.02 0.11
C ASN A 115 -1.53 6.98 -1.44
N ARG A 116 -2.57 7.54 -2.07
CA ARG A 116 -2.63 7.67 -3.53
C ARG A 116 -1.54 8.59 -4.08
N ILE A 117 -1.30 9.73 -3.44
CA ILE A 117 -0.23 10.66 -3.85
C ILE A 117 1.14 9.98 -3.70
N LYS A 118 1.39 9.35 -2.55
CA LYS A 118 2.62 8.59 -2.31
C LYS A 118 2.85 7.54 -3.40
N SER A 119 1.84 6.72 -3.69
CA SER A 119 1.90 5.71 -4.77
C SER A 119 2.23 6.31 -6.15
N LYS A 120 1.79 7.54 -6.46
CA LYS A 120 2.13 8.22 -7.71
C LYS A 120 3.58 8.72 -7.72
N ILE A 121 4.08 9.22 -6.58
CA ILE A 121 5.47 9.65 -6.43
C ILE A 121 6.40 8.44 -6.56
N ASP A 122 6.10 7.37 -5.85
CA ASP A 122 6.87 6.12 -5.86
C ASP A 122 6.88 5.52 -7.29
N GLY A 123 5.73 5.52 -7.99
CA GLY A 123 5.66 5.09 -9.38
C GLY A 123 6.51 5.93 -10.35
N LEU A 124 6.63 7.25 -10.13
CA LEU A 124 7.50 8.12 -10.92
C LEU A 124 8.98 7.89 -10.60
N ALA A 125 9.32 7.67 -9.33
CA ALA A 125 10.67 7.34 -8.91
C ALA A 125 11.14 6.02 -9.55
N ALA A 126 10.31 4.98 -9.49
CA ALA A 126 10.57 3.70 -10.13
C ALA A 126 10.74 3.84 -11.66
N LEU A 127 9.88 4.63 -12.32
CA LEU A 127 10.02 4.89 -13.76
C LEU A 127 11.36 5.55 -14.10
N LYS A 128 11.80 6.53 -13.30
CA LYS A 128 13.11 7.19 -13.46
C LYS A 128 14.26 6.20 -13.31
N GLU A 129 14.20 5.30 -12.31
CA GLU A 129 15.21 4.27 -12.10
C GLU A 129 15.30 3.34 -13.32
N LYS A 130 14.16 2.82 -13.81
CA LYS A 130 14.12 1.96 -15.01
C LYS A 130 14.61 2.67 -16.28
N LEU A 131 14.26 3.96 -16.46
CA LEU A 131 14.80 4.75 -17.58
C LEU A 131 16.32 4.92 -17.48
N THR A 132 16.84 5.09 -16.28
CA THR A 132 18.29 5.20 -16.03
C THR A 132 18.99 3.87 -16.31
N GLU A 133 18.40 2.74 -15.90
CA GLU A 133 18.91 1.40 -16.19
C GLU A 133 18.95 1.11 -17.71
N MET A 134 17.89 1.46 -18.45
CA MET A 134 17.86 1.36 -19.91
C MET A 134 18.96 2.21 -20.57
N LYS A 135 19.19 3.42 -20.07
CA LYS A 135 20.28 4.29 -20.53
C LYS A 135 21.65 3.63 -20.29
N THR A 136 21.90 3.13 -19.07
CA THR A 136 23.18 2.48 -18.73
C THR A 136 23.44 1.23 -19.59
N TYR A 137 22.40 0.46 -19.91
CA TYR A 137 22.53 -0.66 -20.84
C TYR A 137 22.98 -0.20 -22.24
N LEU A 138 22.33 0.83 -22.79
CA LEU A 138 22.69 1.37 -24.11
C LEU A 138 24.11 1.96 -24.13
N GLU A 139 24.52 2.65 -23.07
CA GLU A 139 25.90 3.14 -22.91
C GLU A 139 26.92 1.99 -22.91
N ALA A 140 26.64 0.91 -22.17
CA ALA A 140 27.53 -0.25 -22.11
C ALA A 140 27.63 -1.02 -23.45
N VAL A 141 26.56 -1.01 -24.25
CA VAL A 141 26.55 -1.57 -25.60
C VAL A 141 27.34 -0.68 -26.56
N LEU A 142 27.20 0.65 -26.47
CA LEU A 142 27.97 1.61 -27.27
C LEU A 142 29.48 1.50 -27.00
N GLU A 143 29.86 1.32 -25.73
CA GLU A 143 31.25 1.10 -25.30
C GLU A 143 31.80 -0.29 -25.67
N GLY A 144 30.95 -1.21 -26.18
CA GLY A 144 31.35 -2.56 -26.57
C GLY A 144 31.60 -3.52 -25.40
N LYS A 145 31.19 -3.18 -24.17
CA LYS A 145 31.37 -4.04 -22.99
C LYS A 145 30.38 -5.22 -22.95
N LEU A 146 29.22 -5.06 -23.58
CA LEU A 146 28.14 -6.06 -23.63
C LEU A 146 27.68 -6.27 -25.08
N PRO A 147 27.39 -7.52 -25.50
CA PRO A 147 26.81 -7.78 -26.81
C PRO A 147 25.38 -7.23 -26.89
N VAL A 148 25.00 -6.78 -28.10
CA VAL A 148 23.66 -6.25 -28.39
C VAL A 148 22.64 -7.39 -28.29
N ASN A 149 21.65 -7.26 -27.41
CA ASN A 149 20.49 -8.15 -27.41
C ASN A 149 19.39 -7.54 -28.31
N GLN A 150 19.15 -8.18 -29.45
CA GLN A 150 18.17 -7.68 -30.43
C GLN A 150 16.75 -7.58 -29.85
N GLN A 151 16.35 -8.50 -28.97
CA GLN A 151 15.01 -8.47 -28.35
C GLN A 151 14.80 -7.21 -27.51
N ILE A 152 15.83 -6.81 -26.75
CA ILE A 152 15.77 -5.59 -25.93
C ILE A 152 15.64 -4.36 -26.84
N MET A 153 16.40 -4.32 -27.94
CA MET A 153 16.33 -3.22 -28.91
C MET A 153 14.94 -3.11 -29.56
N TYR A 154 14.34 -4.23 -29.96
CA TYR A 154 12.98 -4.24 -30.52
C TYR A 154 11.94 -3.74 -29.51
N ASN A 155 12.06 -4.15 -28.24
CA ASN A 155 11.17 -3.68 -27.18
C ASN A 155 11.34 -2.17 -26.95
N LEU A 156 12.58 -1.68 -26.88
CA LEU A 156 12.86 -0.24 -26.74
C LEU A 156 12.29 0.57 -27.89
N GLN A 157 12.48 0.12 -29.13
CA GLN A 157 11.90 0.77 -30.30
C GLN A 157 10.37 0.79 -30.25
N SER A 158 9.76 -0.32 -29.82
CA SER A 158 8.31 -0.41 -29.65
C SER A 158 7.79 0.58 -28.60
N ILE A 159 8.51 0.74 -27.48
CA ILE A 159 8.17 1.73 -26.44
C ILE A 159 8.16 3.14 -27.03
N PHE A 160 9.18 3.54 -27.78
CA PHE A 160 9.23 4.87 -28.40
C PHE A 160 8.15 5.07 -29.46
N ASN A 161 7.85 4.05 -30.25
CA ASN A 161 6.80 4.11 -31.28
C ASN A 161 5.39 4.20 -30.67
N LEU A 162 5.19 3.68 -29.45
CA LEU A 162 3.93 3.72 -28.72
C LEU A 162 3.75 4.99 -27.89
N LEU A 163 4.76 5.88 -27.82
CA LEU A 163 4.61 7.13 -27.11
C LEU A 163 3.49 7.98 -27.75
N PRO A 164 2.44 8.33 -26.99
CA PRO A 164 1.32 9.07 -27.55
C PRO A 164 1.75 10.49 -27.88
N ASN A 165 1.32 10.99 -29.04
CA ASN A 165 1.45 12.41 -29.33
C ASN A 165 0.42 13.20 -28.52
N LEU A 166 0.89 13.95 -27.52
CA LEU A 166 0.04 14.69 -26.60
C LEU A 166 -0.51 16.01 -27.18
N ASN A 167 0.02 16.46 -28.32
CA ASN A 167 -0.33 17.75 -28.93
C ASN A 167 -1.51 17.68 -29.90
N VAL A 168 -2.26 16.58 -29.92
CA VAL A 168 -3.45 16.45 -30.76
C VAL A 168 -4.61 17.25 -30.15
N SER A 169 -5.22 18.15 -30.93
CA SER A 169 -6.29 19.04 -30.45
C SER A 169 -7.50 18.29 -29.87
N SER A 170 -7.83 17.11 -30.40
CA SER A 170 -8.89 16.25 -29.87
C SER A 170 -8.58 15.73 -28.47
N LEU A 171 -7.33 15.35 -28.20
CA LEU A 171 -6.89 14.88 -26.88
C LEU A 171 -6.89 16.00 -25.86
N VAL A 172 -6.40 17.19 -26.23
CA VAL A 172 -6.44 18.37 -25.35
C VAL A 172 -7.87 18.73 -24.98
N THR A 173 -8.77 18.76 -25.97
CA THR A 173 -10.19 19.03 -25.73
C THR A 173 -10.82 17.97 -24.83
N ALA A 174 -10.53 16.68 -25.07
CA ALA A 174 -11.03 15.58 -24.24
C ALA A 174 -10.51 15.67 -22.79
N MET A 175 -9.24 16.01 -22.59
CA MET A 175 -8.66 16.23 -21.25
C MET A 175 -9.31 17.41 -20.54
N MET A 176 -9.58 18.51 -21.24
CA MET A 176 -10.28 19.66 -20.68
C MET A 176 -11.71 19.31 -20.26
N VAL A 177 -12.47 18.61 -21.11
CA VAL A 177 -13.82 18.14 -20.77
C VAL A 177 -13.79 17.24 -19.54
N LYS A 178 -12.87 16.27 -19.49
CA LYS A 178 -12.74 15.38 -18.32
C LYS A 178 -12.32 16.10 -17.05
N THR A 179 -11.47 17.11 -17.16
CA THR A 179 -11.06 17.95 -16.03
C THR A 179 -12.24 18.75 -15.51
N ASN A 180 -13.05 19.32 -16.41
CA ASN A 180 -14.27 20.04 -16.06
C ASN A 180 -15.29 19.13 -15.35
N ASP A 181 -15.53 17.93 -15.87
CA ASP A 181 -16.42 16.93 -15.24
C ASP A 181 -15.95 16.60 -13.80
N MET A 182 -14.65 16.38 -13.62
CA MET A 182 -14.07 16.11 -12.29
C MET A 182 -14.22 17.31 -11.35
N HIS A 183 -14.03 18.54 -11.84
CA HIS A 183 -14.24 19.75 -11.05
C HIS A 183 -15.68 19.88 -10.56
N VAL A 184 -16.67 19.59 -11.40
CA VAL A 184 -18.09 19.59 -10.99
C VAL A 184 -18.34 18.64 -9.82
N VAL A 185 -17.76 17.43 -9.86
CA VAL A 185 -17.87 16.46 -8.75
C VAL A 185 -17.20 16.98 -7.48
N ILE A 186 -16.03 17.60 -7.61
CA ILE A 186 -15.31 18.20 -6.46
C ILE A 186 -16.13 19.32 -5.83
N TYR A 187 -16.72 20.22 -6.64
CA TYR A 187 -17.56 21.32 -6.15
C TYR A 187 -18.83 20.83 -5.46
N LEU A 188 -19.53 19.85 -6.03
CA LEU A 188 -20.71 19.26 -5.39
C LEU A 188 -20.35 18.60 -4.06
N SER A 189 -19.24 17.86 -4.03
CA SER A 189 -18.74 17.20 -2.81
C SER A 189 -18.36 18.20 -1.72
N SER A 190 -17.73 19.33 -2.08
CA SER A 190 -17.37 20.36 -1.11
C SER A 190 -18.59 21.09 -0.57
N LEU A 191 -19.61 21.35 -1.39
CA LEU A 191 -20.87 21.95 -0.94
C LEU A 191 -21.60 21.05 0.06
N ILE A 192 -21.73 19.75 -0.25
CA ILE A 192 -22.34 18.78 0.67
C ILE A 192 -21.58 18.74 2.00
N ARG A 193 -20.24 18.72 1.97
CA ARG A 193 -19.42 18.78 3.21
C ARG A 193 -19.66 20.06 4.01
N SER A 194 -19.77 21.21 3.36
CA SER A 194 -20.07 22.48 4.04
C SER A 194 -21.44 22.47 4.73
N VAL A 195 -22.47 21.89 4.08
CA VAL A 195 -23.81 21.76 4.69
C VAL A 195 -23.79 20.81 5.89
N ILE A 196 -23.09 19.68 5.79
CA ILE A 196 -22.93 18.75 6.92
C ILE A 196 -22.18 19.43 8.07
N ALA A 197 -21.07 20.10 7.80
CA ALA A 197 -20.30 20.80 8.82
C ALA A 197 -21.11 21.92 9.51
N LEU A 198 -21.99 22.61 8.78
CA LEU A 198 -22.92 23.58 9.36
C LEU A 198 -23.98 22.90 10.24
N HIS A 199 -24.52 21.77 9.82
CA HIS A 199 -25.47 20.99 10.61
C HIS A 199 -24.83 20.47 11.91
N ASP A 200 -23.61 19.95 11.83
CA ASP A 200 -22.83 19.50 12.98
C ASP A 200 -22.54 20.67 13.93
N LEU A 201 -22.19 21.85 13.41
CA LEU A 201 -21.97 23.05 14.22
C LEU A 201 -23.23 23.50 14.97
N VAL A 202 -24.38 23.47 14.29
CA VAL A 202 -25.67 23.82 14.92
C VAL A 202 -26.02 22.81 16.01
N THR A 203 -25.84 21.52 15.74
CA THR A 203 -26.12 20.44 16.70
C THR A 203 -25.22 20.56 17.92
N ASN A 204 -23.90 20.72 17.71
CA ASN A 204 -22.94 20.93 18.79
C ASN A 204 -23.28 22.17 19.63
N ARG A 205 -23.78 23.25 19.02
CA ARG A 205 -24.20 24.45 19.75
C ARG A 205 -25.47 24.23 20.57
N ILE A 206 -26.43 23.46 20.07
CA ILE A 206 -27.65 23.11 20.81
C ILE A 206 -27.31 22.24 22.01
N GLU A 207 -26.42 21.25 21.84
CA GLU A 207 -25.95 20.39 22.93
C GLU A 207 -25.22 21.21 24.01
N TYR A 208 -24.28 22.08 23.60
CA TYR A 208 -23.56 22.94 24.53
C TYR A 208 -24.49 23.88 25.32
N ASN A 209 -25.48 24.49 24.64
CA ASN A 209 -26.49 25.33 25.30
C ASN A 209 -27.43 24.52 26.21
N ALA A 210 -27.71 23.24 25.90
CA ALA A 210 -28.52 22.37 26.75
C ALA A 210 -27.76 21.92 28.00
N GLU A 211 -26.45 21.75 27.92
CA GLU A 211 -25.56 21.48 29.05
C GLU A 211 -25.40 22.71 29.95
N GLU A 212 -25.18 23.91 29.39
CA GLU A 212 -25.16 25.17 30.16
C GLU A 212 -26.54 25.49 30.78
N GLY A 213 -27.64 25.31 30.04
CA GLY A 213 -29.00 25.45 30.57
C GLY A 213 -29.41 24.36 31.58
N GLY A 214 -28.62 23.29 31.70
CA GLY A 214 -28.75 22.25 32.71
C GLY A 214 -28.14 22.63 34.07
N GLU A 215 -27.16 23.54 34.08
CA GLU A 215 -26.58 24.09 35.31
C GLU A 215 -27.47 25.19 35.91
N GLU A 216 -28.02 26.10 35.10
CA GLU A 216 -28.99 27.11 35.57
C GLU A 216 -30.23 26.45 36.19
N LYS A 217 -30.77 25.38 35.58
CA LYS A 217 -31.90 24.62 36.15
C LYS A 217 -31.56 23.82 37.42
N LYS A 218 -30.30 23.49 37.66
CA LYS A 218 -29.84 22.86 38.92
C LYS A 218 -29.67 23.89 40.03
N GLU A 219 -29.29 25.12 39.72
CA GLU A 219 -29.21 26.22 40.68
C GLU A 219 -30.59 26.70 41.11
N ASP A 220 -31.55 26.87 40.19
CA ASP A 220 -32.93 27.27 40.52
C ASP A 220 -33.63 26.24 41.43
N LYS A 221 -33.48 24.93 41.13
CA LYS A 221 -34.03 23.85 42.00
C LYS A 221 -33.33 23.74 43.36
N LYS A 222 -32.08 24.21 43.49
CA LYS A 222 -31.37 24.30 44.79
C LYS A 222 -31.77 25.56 45.56
N GLY A 223 -32.10 26.64 44.86
CA GLY A 223 -32.66 27.88 45.39
C GLY A 223 -34.01 27.66 46.05
N GLU A 224 -34.97 27.08 45.32
CA GLU A 224 -36.32 26.78 45.85
C GLU A 224 -36.29 25.83 47.05
N LYS A 225 -35.48 24.75 47.00
CA LYS A 225 -35.32 23.82 48.15
C LYS A 225 -34.65 24.46 49.38
N LYS A 226 -33.83 25.50 49.21
CA LYS A 226 -33.23 26.25 50.34
C LYS A 226 -34.22 27.26 50.92
N GLU A 227 -35.09 27.84 50.11
CA GLU A 227 -36.13 28.76 50.58
C GLU A 227 -37.24 28.03 51.35
N GLU A 228 -37.72 26.88 50.87
CA GLU A 228 -38.67 26.03 51.61
C GLU A 228 -38.13 25.60 52.98
N LYS A 229 -36.85 25.19 53.06
CA LYS A 229 -36.20 24.85 54.33
C LYS A 229 -36.06 26.05 55.27
N ARG A 230 -35.82 27.26 54.76
CA ARG A 230 -35.77 28.50 55.58
C ARG A 230 -37.14 28.89 56.12
N VAL A 231 -38.21 28.70 55.35
CA VAL A 231 -39.58 28.99 55.78
C VAL A 231 -40.04 27.99 56.86
N MET A 232 -39.70 26.70 56.73
CA MET A 232 -39.97 25.69 57.76
C MET A 232 -39.26 25.98 59.09
N VAL A 233 -37.99 26.38 59.06
CA VAL A 233 -37.21 26.71 60.28
C VAL A 233 -37.71 27.99 60.97
N LYS A 234 -38.19 28.99 60.21
CA LYS A 234 -38.81 30.19 60.78
C LYS A 234 -40.17 29.92 61.43
N ARG A 235 -40.96 28.97 60.92
CA ARG A 235 -42.22 28.53 61.56
C ARG A 235 -41.96 27.79 62.86
N GLY A 236 -41.04 26.82 62.87
CA GLY A 236 -40.69 26.08 64.10
C GLY A 236 -40.16 26.96 65.24
N LYS A 237 -39.39 28.01 64.92
CA LYS A 237 -38.91 28.98 65.94
C LYS A 237 -39.99 29.93 66.47
N LYS A 238 -41.06 30.17 65.71
CA LYS A 238 -42.22 30.96 66.19
C LYS A 238 -43.09 30.13 67.14
N ASP A 239 -43.21 28.83 66.89
CA ASP A 239 -44.01 27.92 67.72
C ASP A 239 -43.31 27.59 69.07
N GLU A 240 -41.97 27.59 69.12
CA GLU A 240 -41.23 27.48 70.40
C GLU A 240 -41.28 28.76 71.26
N ALA A 241 -41.44 29.93 70.64
CA ALA A 241 -41.48 31.21 71.35
C ALA A 241 -42.86 31.52 71.98
N SER A 242 -43.93 30.96 71.42
CA SER A 242 -45.29 31.08 71.97
C SER A 242 -45.58 30.09 73.10
N ALA A 243 -44.77 29.04 73.27
CA ALA A 243 -44.92 28.04 74.34
C ALA A 243 -44.15 28.38 75.65
N LYS A 244 -43.42 29.51 75.69
CA LYS A 244 -42.63 29.97 76.86
C LYS A 244 -43.13 31.30 77.47
N LYS A 245 -44.39 31.65 77.26
CA LYS A 245 -45.07 32.73 77.98
C LYS A 245 -46.24 32.21 78.78
#